data_AF-A0A914WGG1-F1
#
_entry.id   AF-A0A914WGG1-F1
#
_cell.length_a   1.000
_cell.length_b   1.000
_cell.length_c   1.000
_cell.angle_alpha   90.00
_cell.angle_beta   90.00
_cell.angle_gamma   90.00
#
_symmetry.space_group_name_H-M   'P 1'
#
loop_
_entity.id
_entity.type
_entity.pdbx_description
1 polymer ?
#
loop_
_entity_poly.entity_id
_entity_poly.type
_entity_poly.pdbx_seq_one_letter_code
_entity_poly.pdbx_strand_id
1 'polypeptide(L)'
;MLRRVIFNALVILQIESVRASYCGTGAVPYRLNVLPSGAVSLGCAVPSCFGGEEGGADAHLHDSSEFNPSDETDSKKDGFIRESDAQRPRLRQSTAPRQKAVCENGASSSACGGLNQWVGGIDKNRDGNGALKLQCCTYSGLSQSTILGSSVVGENEALVGGEVLTNGRQTAFDVISNVQQVISRSQKVQYRVTVRRLSCLPDPSEVFNKVDSFIDQEIDTIISAPPNVPPAPQEVPLAPQGPQGPPQAPFFAQNGIGSAPAVFAPAPAVLAPAVAAAPSAAVAPVNVYPAACPIACFSADSLLLTKTGETKRMDELKVGDEILSTTFGPQAIFVSVESFLHRLPHTKTQFLRIETSDGSVIKLTKQHIIYVIKESEGEFLAAQYVKLGDQLMRRDGKVFSPVLVTYLMMVEEIGAFAPMTANGMLVVNGMVVSCHSVNKMLSLQHTFFGLVRQFEWFFSRWQQIFDSVVGDNNGFVDMPTGTWQLLSLLEYIIPTSPFTSGIL
;
A
#
# COMPACT_ATOMS: atom_id res chain seq x y z
N MET A 1 -7.23 -43.78 46.12
CA MET A 1 -7.35 -42.34 45.83
C MET A 1 -6.14 -41.76 45.11
N LEU A 2 -4.90 -42.11 45.50
CA LEU A 2 -3.66 -41.57 44.91
C LEU A 2 -3.54 -41.74 43.38
N ARG A 3 -3.96 -42.88 42.82
CA ARG A 3 -3.98 -43.10 41.35
C ARG A 3 -4.92 -42.17 40.57
N ARG A 4 -6.04 -41.74 41.16
CA ARG A 4 -6.97 -40.79 40.52
C ARG A 4 -6.44 -39.36 40.59
N VAL A 5 -5.67 -39.02 41.62
CA VAL A 5 -5.01 -37.71 41.76
C VAL A 5 -3.84 -37.61 40.78
N ILE A 6 -3.03 -38.66 40.64
CA ILE A 6 -1.92 -38.71 39.68
C ILE A 6 -2.43 -38.71 38.24
N PHE A 7 -3.54 -39.40 37.93
CA PHE A 7 -4.13 -39.38 36.59
C PHE A 7 -4.69 -37.99 36.24
N ASN A 8 -5.37 -37.31 37.17
CA ASN A 8 -5.83 -35.93 36.95
C ASN A 8 -4.65 -34.94 36.87
N ALA A 9 -3.58 -35.14 37.65
CA ALA A 9 -2.37 -34.31 37.58
C ALA A 9 -1.60 -34.52 36.25
N LEU A 10 -1.54 -35.75 35.73
CA LEU A 10 -0.94 -36.06 34.43
C LEU A 10 -1.79 -35.57 33.25
N VAL A 11 -3.13 -35.55 33.37
CA VAL A 11 -4.02 -34.95 32.36
C VAL A 11 -3.92 -33.42 32.36
N ILE A 12 -3.66 -32.79 33.51
CA ILE A 12 -3.41 -31.33 33.61
C ILE A 12 -1.99 -30.97 33.11
N LEU A 13 -1.01 -31.87 33.24
CA LEU A 13 0.36 -31.72 32.71
C LEU A 13 0.51 -32.05 31.21
N GLN A 14 -0.55 -32.46 30.53
CA GLN A 14 -0.59 -32.74 29.08
C GLN A 14 -1.38 -31.68 28.30
N ILE A 15 -1.79 -30.58 28.94
CA ILE A 15 -2.26 -29.39 28.22
C ILE A 15 -1.02 -28.60 27.83
N GLU A 16 -0.26 -29.09 26.85
CA GLU A 16 0.51 -28.20 26.00
C GLU A 16 -0.51 -27.29 25.33
N SER A 17 -0.75 -26.14 25.94
CA SER A 17 -1.48 -25.03 25.36
C SER A 17 -0.63 -24.49 24.21
N VAL A 18 -0.57 -25.22 23.10
CA VAL A 18 -0.02 -24.73 21.84
C VAL A 18 -1.00 -23.67 21.35
N ARG A 19 -0.74 -22.42 21.70
CA ARG A 19 -1.58 -21.28 21.30
C ARG A 19 -1.28 -20.97 19.84
N ALA A 20 -2.22 -20.36 19.14
CA ALA A 20 -1.92 -19.77 17.84
C ALA A 20 -1.11 -18.49 18.05
N SER A 21 -0.25 -18.14 17.10
CA SER A 21 0.44 -16.85 17.13
C SER A 21 -0.51 -15.75 16.73
N TYR A 22 -0.69 -14.77 17.60
CA TYR A 22 -1.86 -13.90 17.65
C TYR A 22 -1.47 -12.44 17.93
N CYS A 23 -2.00 -11.52 17.12
CA CYS A 23 -1.76 -10.09 17.22
C CYS A 23 -2.46 -9.41 18.42
N GLY A 24 -3.29 -10.11 19.19
CA GLY A 24 -4.10 -9.46 20.21
C GLY A 24 -5.33 -8.74 19.63
N THR A 25 -6.16 -8.21 20.52
CA THR A 25 -7.37 -7.44 20.14
C THR A 25 -7.07 -5.98 19.77
N GLY A 26 -5.89 -5.49 20.14
CA GLY A 26 -5.46 -4.09 19.98
C GLY A 26 -4.51 -3.83 18.83
N ALA A 27 -4.06 -4.86 18.10
CA ALA A 27 -3.17 -4.70 16.96
C ALA A 27 -3.76 -5.33 15.68
N VAL A 28 -3.25 -4.89 14.54
CA VAL A 28 -3.64 -5.38 13.21
C VAL A 28 -2.47 -6.10 12.54
N PRO A 29 -2.74 -7.16 11.76
CA PRO A 29 -1.72 -7.84 10.97
C PRO A 29 -1.31 -6.96 9.78
N TYR A 30 -0.02 -6.69 9.61
CA TYR A 30 0.47 -5.90 8.47
C TYR A 30 1.56 -6.60 7.67
N ARG A 31 2.22 -7.62 8.25
CA ARG A 31 3.30 -8.33 7.57
C ARG A 31 3.12 -9.84 7.67
N LEU A 32 3.38 -10.53 6.57
CA LEU A 32 3.48 -11.98 6.52
C LEU A 32 4.81 -12.36 5.89
N ASN A 33 5.67 -13.05 6.62
CA ASN A 33 6.91 -13.62 6.08
C ASN A 33 6.76 -15.13 5.94
N VAL A 34 7.33 -15.72 4.89
CA VAL A 34 7.44 -17.17 4.76
C VAL A 34 8.93 -17.52 4.85
N LEU A 35 9.31 -18.23 5.91
CA LEU A 35 10.68 -18.65 6.18
C LEU A 35 11.15 -19.70 5.15
N PRO A 36 12.47 -19.95 5.05
CA PRO A 36 13.01 -20.99 4.16
C PRO A 36 12.40 -22.38 4.41
N SER A 37 12.01 -22.67 5.66
CA SER A 37 11.34 -23.91 6.05
C SER A 37 9.87 -24.00 5.61
N GLY A 38 9.32 -22.97 4.97
CA GLY A 38 7.89 -22.83 4.68
C GLY A 38 7.07 -22.32 5.87
N ALA A 39 7.70 -22.16 7.04
CA ALA A 39 7.07 -21.62 8.23
C ALA A 39 6.69 -20.14 8.06
N VAL A 40 5.42 -19.82 8.30
CA VAL A 40 4.91 -18.44 8.27
C VAL A 40 5.24 -17.68 9.56
N SER A 41 5.54 -16.38 9.44
CA SER A 41 5.70 -15.45 10.55
C SER A 41 4.82 -14.21 10.38
N LEU A 42 4.06 -13.83 11.42
CA LEU A 42 3.08 -12.74 11.40
C LEU A 42 3.61 -11.47 12.11
N GLY A 43 3.65 -10.35 11.40
CA GLY A 43 3.98 -9.04 11.96
C GLY A 43 2.73 -8.21 12.23
N CYS A 44 2.62 -7.70 13.45
CA CYS A 44 1.49 -6.94 13.96
C CYS A 44 1.91 -5.49 14.26
N ALA A 45 0.98 -4.55 14.10
CA ALA A 45 1.21 -3.13 14.32
C ALA A 45 -0.02 -2.49 14.94
N VAL A 46 0.15 -1.32 15.57
CA VAL A 46 -0.95 -0.56 16.15
C VAL A 46 -1.03 0.82 15.50
N PRO A 47 -1.91 1.00 14.50
CA PRO A 47 -2.05 2.28 13.82
C PRO A 47 -2.72 3.34 14.69
N SER A 48 -2.66 4.61 14.28
CA SER A 48 -3.25 5.73 15.01
C SER A 48 -4.77 5.63 15.16
N CYS A 49 -5.43 4.89 14.28
CA CYS A 49 -6.89 4.74 14.25
C CYS A 49 -7.42 3.49 14.98
N PHE A 50 -6.55 2.67 15.57
CA PHE A 50 -6.94 1.38 16.16
C PHE A 50 -6.14 1.06 17.43
N GLY A 51 -6.70 0.24 18.31
CA GLY A 51 -6.08 -0.23 19.55
C GLY A 51 -6.40 0.58 20.80
N GLY A 52 -7.09 1.73 20.67
CA GLY A 52 -7.51 2.56 21.80
C GLY A 52 -8.83 2.11 22.43
N GLU A 53 -8.97 2.31 23.73
CA GLU A 53 -10.25 2.14 24.44
C GLU A 53 -11.21 3.32 24.20
N GLU A 54 -12.39 3.24 24.80
CA GLU A 54 -13.35 4.33 24.85
C GLU A 54 -12.72 5.61 25.43
N GLY A 55 -13.00 6.75 24.80
CA GLY A 55 -12.40 8.04 25.13
C GLY A 55 -10.91 8.18 24.81
N GLY A 56 -10.33 7.23 24.07
CA GLY A 56 -8.93 7.29 23.66
C GLY A 56 -7.93 6.84 24.71
N ALA A 57 -8.38 6.21 25.79
CA ALA A 57 -7.48 5.67 26.81
C ALA A 57 -6.57 4.56 26.22
N ASP A 58 -5.28 4.65 26.51
CA ASP A 58 -4.27 3.66 26.13
C ASP A 58 -4.29 2.48 27.10
N ALA A 59 -5.27 1.57 26.99
CA ALA A 59 -5.21 0.32 27.74
C ALA A 59 -4.25 -0.66 27.06
N HIS A 60 -3.12 -0.94 27.73
CA HIS A 60 -2.14 -2.00 27.45
C HIS A 60 -2.16 -2.47 25.99
N LEU A 61 -1.51 -1.66 25.13
CA LEU A 61 -1.61 -1.69 23.67
C LEU A 61 -1.32 -3.05 23.01
N HIS A 62 -0.69 -3.96 23.74
CA HIS A 62 -0.30 -5.29 23.24
C HIS A 62 -0.65 -6.43 24.22
N ASP A 63 -1.47 -6.21 25.25
CA ASP A 63 -1.64 -7.11 26.41
C ASP A 63 -2.13 -8.54 26.10
N SER A 64 -2.49 -8.81 24.86
CA SER A 64 -2.99 -10.10 24.38
C SER A 64 -2.23 -10.65 23.19
N SER A 65 -1.13 -10.02 22.77
CA SER A 65 -0.33 -10.52 21.66
C SER A 65 0.56 -11.64 22.15
N GLU A 66 0.54 -12.78 21.47
CA GLU A 66 1.29 -13.96 21.85
C GLU A 66 1.87 -14.60 20.60
N PHE A 67 3.17 -14.92 20.62
CA PHE A 67 3.85 -15.50 19.47
C PHE A 67 4.70 -16.68 19.94
N ASN A 68 4.56 -17.80 19.25
CA ASN A 68 5.26 -19.03 19.55
C ASN A 68 6.66 -19.06 18.92
N PRO A 69 7.54 -19.97 19.36
CA PRO A 69 8.76 -20.30 18.62
C PRO A 69 8.44 -20.75 17.19
N SER A 70 9.25 -20.32 16.22
CA SER A 70 9.08 -20.65 14.80
C SER A 70 9.63 -22.03 14.42
N ASP A 71 10.50 -22.59 15.27
CA ASP A 71 11.08 -23.94 15.18
C ASP A 71 11.42 -24.43 16.61
N GLU A 72 11.49 -25.74 16.82
CA GLU A 72 11.88 -26.34 18.12
C GLU A 72 13.36 -26.05 18.46
N THR A 73 14.19 -25.75 17.45
CA THR A 73 15.63 -25.50 17.62
C THR A 73 16.05 -24.03 17.58
N ASP A 74 15.15 -23.11 17.21
CA ASP A 74 15.43 -21.67 17.07
C ASP A 74 14.54 -20.84 18.01
N SER A 75 15.17 -20.04 18.87
CA SER A 75 14.49 -19.10 19.80
C SER A 75 13.71 -17.99 19.09
N LYS A 76 13.77 -17.92 17.75
CA LYS A 76 13.05 -16.93 16.95
C LYS A 76 11.55 -17.20 16.94
N LYS A 77 10.75 -16.19 17.32
CA LYS A 77 9.29 -16.28 17.31
C LYS A 77 8.72 -16.22 15.90
N ASP A 78 7.59 -16.88 15.68
CA ASP A 78 6.81 -16.84 14.43
C ASP A 78 5.89 -15.60 14.34
N GLY A 79 6.22 -14.55 15.06
CA GLY A 79 5.60 -13.24 14.90
C GLY A 79 6.18 -12.19 15.83
N PHE A 80 5.77 -10.95 15.61
CA PHE A 80 6.26 -9.79 16.36
C PHE A 80 5.29 -8.62 16.31
N ILE A 81 5.43 -7.70 17.25
CA ILE A 81 4.74 -6.40 17.28
C ILE A 81 5.75 -5.31 16.90
N ARG A 82 5.33 -4.35 16.08
CA ARG A 82 6.15 -3.19 15.71
C ARG A 82 6.34 -2.25 16.90
N GLU A 83 7.56 -2.17 17.41
CA GLU A 83 7.91 -1.42 18.63
C GLU A 83 7.66 0.10 18.52
N SER A 84 7.78 0.68 17.32
CA SER A 84 7.56 2.11 17.10
C SER A 84 6.15 2.58 17.43
N ASP A 85 5.19 1.66 17.56
CA ASP A 85 3.79 1.99 17.82
C ASP A 85 3.49 2.19 19.30
N ALA A 86 4.35 1.69 20.19
CA ALA A 86 4.21 1.84 21.63
C ALA A 86 4.42 3.28 22.10
N GLN A 87 5.21 4.08 21.37
CA GLN A 87 5.56 5.45 21.73
C GLN A 87 4.70 6.51 21.00
N ARG A 88 3.72 6.09 20.18
CA ARG A 88 2.96 7.00 19.33
C ARG A 88 1.82 7.68 20.13
N PRO A 89 1.77 9.03 20.17
CA PRO A 89 0.67 9.74 20.81
C PRO A 89 -0.64 9.57 20.01
N ARG A 90 -1.73 9.29 20.72
CA ARG A 90 -3.07 9.10 20.14
C ARG A 90 -4.00 10.17 20.68
N LEU A 91 -4.20 11.19 19.86
CA LEU A 91 -5.16 12.25 20.17
C LEU A 91 -6.53 11.81 19.67
N ARG A 92 -7.42 11.46 20.61
CA ARG A 92 -8.82 11.13 20.35
C ARG A 92 -9.73 11.95 21.24
N GLN A 93 -10.98 12.11 20.82
CA GLN A 93 -11.99 12.75 21.64
C GLN A 93 -12.35 11.87 22.84
N SER A 94 -12.73 12.48 23.96
CA SER A 94 -13.15 11.77 25.17
C SER A 94 -14.43 10.94 24.99
N THR A 95 -15.23 11.25 23.96
CA THR A 95 -16.44 10.53 23.57
C THR A 95 -16.18 9.48 22.48
N ALA A 96 -14.94 9.33 22.02
CA ALA A 96 -14.63 8.48 20.89
C ALA A 96 -14.82 6.99 21.25
N PRO A 97 -15.47 6.18 20.40
CA PRO A 97 -15.75 4.79 20.72
C PRO A 97 -14.47 3.94 20.78
N ARG A 98 -14.55 2.82 21.48
CA ARG A 98 -13.49 1.80 21.53
C ARG A 98 -13.15 1.28 20.13
N GLN A 99 -11.86 1.19 19.81
CA GLN A 99 -11.35 0.71 18.52
C GLN A 99 -10.52 -0.56 18.71
N LYS A 100 -11.15 -1.62 19.22
CA LYS A 100 -10.52 -2.96 19.37
C LYS A 100 -11.31 -4.01 18.60
N ALA A 101 -10.64 -5.08 18.20
CA ALA A 101 -11.26 -6.18 17.49
C ALA A 101 -11.81 -7.24 18.45
N VAL A 102 -12.80 -7.99 17.97
CA VAL A 102 -13.34 -9.18 18.62
C VAL A 102 -12.85 -10.40 17.84
N CYS A 103 -12.07 -11.26 18.48
CA CYS A 103 -11.38 -12.36 17.83
C CYS A 103 -11.91 -13.72 18.28
N GLU A 104 -11.81 -14.70 17.38
CA GLU A 104 -12.16 -16.10 17.66
C GLU A 104 -11.30 -16.67 18.80
N ASN A 105 -11.85 -17.64 19.53
CA ASN A 105 -11.10 -18.36 20.57
C ASN A 105 -10.23 -19.44 19.91
N GLY A 106 -9.03 -19.04 19.47
CA GLY A 106 -8.03 -19.90 18.81
C GLY A 106 -8.19 -19.99 17.29
N ALA A 107 -7.15 -20.54 16.63
CA ALA A 107 -7.12 -20.67 15.18
C ALA A 107 -7.83 -21.95 14.71
N SER A 108 -8.98 -21.78 14.07
CA SER A 108 -9.78 -22.90 13.53
C SER A 108 -10.28 -22.65 12.11
N SER A 109 -10.25 -21.40 11.66
CA SER A 109 -10.75 -20.96 10.37
C SER A 109 -9.75 -21.26 9.25
N SER A 110 -10.20 -21.72 8.09
CA SER A 110 -9.34 -21.92 6.91
C SER A 110 -9.13 -20.64 6.09
N ALA A 111 -9.98 -19.62 6.30
CA ALA A 111 -9.92 -18.32 5.66
C ALA A 111 -10.74 -17.30 6.47
N CYS A 112 -10.29 -16.05 6.51
CA CYS A 112 -11.04 -14.91 7.04
C CYS A 112 -11.68 -14.14 5.88
N GLY A 113 -12.93 -14.49 5.56
CA GLY A 113 -13.63 -14.00 4.35
C GLY A 113 -14.60 -12.84 4.58
N GLY A 114 -14.91 -12.49 5.84
CA GLY A 114 -15.88 -11.44 6.16
C GLY A 114 -15.41 -10.04 5.73
N LEU A 115 -16.37 -9.19 5.33
CA LEU A 115 -16.09 -7.79 4.95
C LEU A 115 -15.49 -6.96 6.09
N ASN A 116 -15.80 -7.35 7.33
CA ASN A 116 -15.32 -6.74 8.57
C ASN A 116 -14.31 -7.63 9.31
N GLN A 117 -13.68 -8.61 8.62
CA GLN A 117 -12.75 -9.56 9.22
C GLN A 117 -11.31 -9.41 8.71
N TRP A 118 -10.35 -9.73 9.57
CA TRP A 118 -8.94 -9.92 9.21
C TRP A 118 -8.31 -11.11 9.94
N VAL A 119 -7.07 -11.43 9.55
CA VAL A 119 -6.27 -12.50 10.18
C VAL A 119 -5.71 -12.03 11.52
N GLY A 120 -6.36 -12.40 12.62
CA GLY A 120 -5.90 -12.10 13.97
C GLY A 120 -4.69 -12.93 14.40
N GLY A 121 -4.63 -14.18 13.94
CA GLY A 121 -3.57 -15.12 14.28
C GLY A 121 -3.47 -16.29 13.33
N ILE A 122 -2.37 -17.05 13.47
CA ILE A 122 -2.01 -18.20 12.64
C ILE A 122 -1.58 -19.38 13.49
N ASP A 123 -1.99 -20.58 13.08
CA ASP A 123 -1.59 -21.85 13.67
C ASP A 123 -1.21 -22.82 12.57
N LYS A 124 -0.04 -23.44 12.71
CA LYS A 124 0.52 -24.36 11.73
C LYS A 124 0.13 -25.81 11.98
N ASN A 125 -0.41 -26.16 13.17
CA ASN A 125 -0.44 -27.54 13.60
C ASN A 125 -1.65 -27.93 14.43
N ARG A 126 -2.74 -28.32 13.75
CA ARG A 126 -3.89 -28.93 14.44
C ARG A 126 -4.49 -30.19 13.82
N ASP A 127 -4.25 -30.45 12.53
CA ASP A 127 -4.88 -31.59 11.84
C ASP A 127 -3.90 -32.66 11.34
N GLY A 128 -2.61 -32.62 11.72
CA GLY A 128 -1.59 -33.59 11.28
C GLY A 128 -1.22 -33.54 9.77
N ASN A 129 -1.96 -32.74 8.98
CA ASN A 129 -1.79 -32.58 7.53
C ASN A 129 -0.97 -31.34 7.12
N GLY A 130 -0.44 -30.55 8.08
CA GLY A 130 0.34 -29.33 7.78
C GLY A 130 -0.46 -28.18 7.16
N ALA A 131 -1.78 -28.15 7.36
CA ALA A 131 -2.66 -27.10 6.85
C ALA A 131 -2.70 -25.88 7.80
N LEU A 132 -2.51 -24.68 7.25
CA LEU A 132 -2.57 -23.43 7.99
C LEU A 132 -4.00 -23.15 8.48
N LYS A 133 -4.15 -22.95 9.79
CA LYS A 133 -5.39 -22.45 10.41
C LYS A 133 -5.21 -20.99 10.82
N LEU A 134 -6.29 -20.24 10.72
CA LEU A 134 -6.37 -18.82 11.06
C LEU A 134 -7.28 -18.62 12.24
N GLN A 135 -6.94 -17.64 13.06
CA GLN A 135 -7.83 -17.04 14.04
C GLN A 135 -8.34 -15.74 13.44
N CYS A 136 -9.64 -15.64 13.15
CA CYS A 136 -10.19 -14.44 12.56
C CYS A 136 -10.60 -13.42 13.63
N CYS A 137 -10.32 -12.15 13.34
CA CYS A 137 -10.76 -11.01 14.14
C CYS A 137 -11.78 -10.19 13.37
N THR A 138 -12.79 -9.69 14.05
CA THR A 138 -13.85 -8.83 13.51
C THR A 138 -13.72 -7.42 14.05
N TYR A 139 -13.90 -6.44 13.16
CA TYR A 139 -13.89 -5.02 13.51
C TYR A 139 -14.79 -4.23 12.55
N SER A 140 -15.77 -3.51 13.09
CA SER A 140 -16.79 -2.81 12.31
C SER A 140 -16.23 -1.78 11.33
N GLY A 141 -15.19 -1.04 11.72
CA GLY A 141 -14.53 -0.04 10.86
C GLY A 141 -13.88 -0.64 9.61
N LEU A 142 -13.60 -1.94 9.60
CA LEU A 142 -13.09 -2.62 8.41
C LEU A 142 -14.16 -2.80 7.32
N SER A 143 -15.45 -2.72 7.63
CA SER A 143 -16.51 -2.81 6.60
C SER A 143 -16.41 -1.73 5.51
N GLN A 144 -15.84 -0.57 5.86
CA GLN A 144 -15.62 0.57 4.95
C GLN A 144 -14.22 0.53 4.29
N SER A 145 -13.43 -0.51 4.55
CA SER A 145 -12.10 -0.66 3.97
C SER A 145 -12.16 -1.06 2.50
N THR A 146 -11.14 -0.69 1.74
CA THR A 146 -11.02 -1.04 0.31
C THR A 146 -10.13 -2.28 0.15
N ILE A 147 -10.56 -3.28 -0.61
CA ILE A 147 -9.69 -4.42 -0.96
C ILE A 147 -8.64 -3.91 -1.94
N LEU A 148 -7.36 -4.08 -1.60
CA LEU A 148 -6.24 -3.73 -2.48
C LEU A 148 -5.92 -4.88 -3.45
N GLY A 149 -6.06 -6.13 -2.99
CA GLY A 149 -5.85 -7.30 -3.84
C GLY A 149 -5.33 -8.51 -3.06
N SER A 150 -4.97 -9.56 -3.81
CA SER A 150 -4.34 -10.76 -3.27
C SER A 150 -3.06 -11.11 -4.01
N SER A 151 -1.99 -11.42 -3.29
CA SER A 151 -0.69 -11.84 -3.83
C SER A 151 -0.32 -13.21 -3.29
N VAL A 152 0.39 -14.01 -4.08
CA VAL A 152 0.92 -15.30 -3.63
C VAL A 152 2.34 -15.09 -3.11
N VAL A 153 2.63 -15.59 -1.91
CA VAL A 153 3.90 -15.48 -1.21
C VAL A 153 4.45 -16.90 -1.01
N GLY A 154 5.64 -17.17 -1.54
CA GLY A 154 6.36 -18.43 -1.39
C GLY A 154 7.50 -18.35 -0.37
N GLU A 155 8.28 -19.43 -0.25
CA GLU A 155 9.49 -19.51 0.58
C GLU A 155 10.42 -18.30 0.36
N ASN A 156 10.94 -17.73 1.45
CA ASN A 156 11.81 -16.54 1.47
C ASN A 156 11.19 -15.23 0.95
N GLU A 157 9.88 -15.21 0.72
CA GLU A 157 9.15 -14.01 0.36
C GLU A 157 8.37 -13.45 1.55
N ALA A 158 8.02 -12.18 1.44
CA ALA A 158 7.19 -11.50 2.41
C ALA A 158 6.17 -10.59 1.72
N LEU A 159 4.97 -10.51 2.29
CA LEU A 159 4.03 -9.45 1.98
C LEU A 159 4.01 -8.45 3.13
N VAL A 160 4.10 -7.16 2.79
CA VAL A 160 4.14 -6.06 3.75
C VAL A 160 3.10 -5.02 3.35
N GLY A 161 2.13 -4.79 4.23
CA GLY A 161 1.23 -3.64 4.23
C GLY A 161 1.80 -2.52 5.11
N GLY A 162 0.95 -1.87 5.90
CA GLY A 162 1.37 -0.84 6.84
C GLY A 162 0.81 0.54 6.53
N GLU A 163 1.56 1.58 6.89
CA GLU A 163 1.01 2.95 6.96
C GLU A 163 0.87 3.60 5.60
N VAL A 164 -0.26 4.26 5.38
CA VAL A 164 -0.48 5.15 4.25
C VAL A 164 -0.49 6.57 4.76
N LEU A 165 0.49 7.35 4.33
CA LEU A 165 0.68 8.73 4.77
C LEU A 165 0.21 9.71 3.70
N THR A 166 -0.41 10.79 4.13
CA THR A 166 -0.71 11.97 3.31
C THR A 166 -0.29 13.19 4.13
N ASN A 167 0.61 14.02 3.58
CA ASN A 167 1.17 15.18 4.28
C ASN A 167 1.80 14.84 5.64
N GLY A 168 2.50 13.69 5.72
CA GLY A 168 3.11 13.22 6.97
C GLY A 168 2.13 12.67 8.01
N ARG A 169 0.82 12.69 7.74
CA ARG A 169 -0.23 12.14 8.59
C ARG A 169 -0.70 10.79 8.09
N GLN A 170 -0.88 9.83 8.98
CA GLN A 170 -1.52 8.56 8.63
C GLN A 170 -2.99 8.80 8.24
N THR A 171 -3.34 8.48 6.99
CA THR A 171 -4.70 8.56 6.46
C THR A 171 -5.34 7.21 6.27
N ALA A 172 -4.53 6.16 6.12
CA ALA A 172 -4.99 4.78 6.09
C ALA A 172 -3.90 3.81 6.57
N PHE A 173 -4.28 2.54 6.74
CA PHE A 173 -3.39 1.46 7.11
C PHE A 173 -3.76 0.18 6.35
N ASP A 174 -2.79 -0.44 5.70
CA ASP A 174 -2.96 -1.65 4.90
C ASP A 174 -2.81 -2.88 5.79
N VAL A 175 -3.92 -3.60 6.01
CA VAL A 175 -4.04 -4.77 6.87
C VAL A 175 -4.15 -6.06 6.06
N ILE A 176 -3.58 -7.15 6.58
CA ILE A 176 -3.73 -8.49 6.01
C ILE A 176 -5.10 -9.05 6.40
N SER A 177 -6.04 -9.05 5.47
CA SER A 177 -7.41 -9.47 5.75
C SER A 177 -7.61 -10.98 5.66
N ASN A 178 -6.82 -11.68 4.83
CA ASN A 178 -6.98 -13.12 4.65
C ASN A 178 -5.65 -13.77 4.23
N VAL A 179 -5.44 -15.03 4.59
CA VAL A 179 -4.30 -15.85 4.18
C VAL A 179 -4.82 -17.25 3.82
N GLN A 180 -4.62 -17.68 2.58
CA GLN A 180 -5.03 -19.01 2.14
C GLN A 180 -3.81 -19.80 1.69
N GLN A 181 -3.64 -20.99 2.21
CA GLN A 181 -2.62 -21.91 1.73
C GLN A 181 -2.98 -22.37 0.31
N VAL A 182 -2.02 -22.28 -0.61
CA VAL A 182 -2.14 -22.73 -2.00
C VAL A 182 -0.94 -23.61 -2.33
N ILE A 183 -1.15 -24.64 -3.15
CA ILE A 183 -0.09 -25.55 -3.57
C ILE A 183 0.30 -25.17 -5.01
N SER A 184 1.58 -24.90 -5.23
CA SER A 184 2.13 -24.62 -6.55
C SER A 184 2.10 -25.86 -7.45
N ARG A 185 2.21 -25.67 -8.77
CA ARG A 185 2.36 -26.78 -9.74
C ARG A 185 3.57 -27.68 -9.43
N SER A 186 4.59 -27.12 -8.77
CA SER A 186 5.78 -27.83 -8.30
C SER A 186 5.61 -28.52 -6.94
N GLN A 187 4.37 -28.67 -6.43
CA GLN A 187 4.05 -29.27 -5.12
C GLN A 187 4.64 -28.51 -3.91
N LYS A 188 5.05 -27.25 -4.10
CA LYS A 188 5.50 -26.37 -3.02
C LYS A 188 4.32 -25.64 -2.38
N VAL A 189 4.36 -25.49 -1.05
CA VAL A 189 3.37 -24.71 -0.29
C VAL A 189 3.65 -23.22 -0.48
N GLN A 190 2.62 -22.46 -0.84
CA GLN A 190 2.62 -21.01 -0.94
C GLN A 190 1.39 -20.45 -0.24
N TYR A 191 1.34 -19.14 -0.03
CA TYR A 191 0.24 -18.49 0.67
C TYR A 191 -0.32 -17.36 -0.17
N ARG A 192 -1.61 -17.43 -0.51
CA ARG A 192 -2.36 -16.31 -1.09
C ARG A 192 -2.80 -15.37 0.03
N VAL A 193 -2.20 -14.20 0.06
CA VAL A 193 -2.42 -13.18 1.09
C VAL A 193 -3.25 -12.05 0.51
N THR A 194 -4.36 -11.70 1.16
CA THR A 194 -5.26 -10.61 0.76
C THR A 194 -5.04 -9.40 1.66
N VAL A 195 -4.99 -8.20 1.06
CA VAL A 195 -4.76 -6.94 1.77
C VAL A 195 -5.96 -6.02 1.62
N ARG A 196 -6.34 -5.35 2.70
CA ARG A 196 -7.37 -4.31 2.74
C ARG A 196 -6.81 -3.03 3.32
N ARG A 197 -7.28 -1.89 2.80
CA ARG A 197 -6.93 -0.55 3.27
C ARG A 197 -7.96 -0.07 4.29
N LEU A 198 -7.59 -0.09 5.57
CA LEU A 198 -8.36 0.49 6.66
C LEU A 198 -8.18 2.01 6.68
N SER A 199 -9.28 2.76 6.67
CA SER A 199 -9.23 4.22 6.81
C SER A 199 -8.80 4.62 8.22
N CYS A 200 -7.82 5.51 8.33
CA CYS A 200 -7.30 6.06 9.59
C CYS A 200 -7.43 7.58 9.63
N LEU A 201 -8.53 8.12 9.13
CA LEU A 201 -8.81 9.55 9.26
C LEU A 201 -9.06 9.86 10.75
N PRO A 202 -8.55 11.01 11.24
CA PRO A 202 -8.81 11.44 12.60
C PRO A 202 -10.30 11.64 12.84
N ASP A 203 -10.70 11.56 14.11
CA ASP A 203 -12.02 12.06 14.52
C ASP A 203 -12.15 13.51 14.02
N PRO A 204 -13.26 13.88 13.35
CA PRO A 204 -13.45 15.24 12.87
C PRO A 204 -13.31 16.19 14.05
N SER A 205 -12.53 17.26 13.91
CA SER A 205 -12.54 18.33 14.90
C SER A 205 -13.98 18.82 15.00
N GLU A 206 -14.62 18.67 16.15
CA GLU A 206 -15.82 19.45 16.44
C GLU A 206 -15.38 20.90 16.39
N VAL A 207 -15.65 21.56 15.26
CA VAL A 207 -15.53 23.00 15.16
C VAL A 207 -16.71 23.56 15.93
N PHE A 208 -16.64 23.53 17.26
CA PHE A 208 -17.34 24.54 18.04
C PHE A 208 -16.55 25.83 17.84
N ASN A 209 -16.82 26.51 16.73
CA ASN A 209 -16.56 27.94 16.68
C ASN A 209 -17.41 28.52 17.81
N LYS A 210 -16.74 29.01 18.85
CA LYS A 210 -17.38 29.79 19.89
C LYS A 210 -17.85 31.07 19.20
N VAL A 211 -19.09 31.08 18.72
CA VAL A 211 -19.73 32.29 18.21
C VAL A 211 -19.88 33.20 19.43
N ASP A 212 -19.24 34.37 19.38
CA ASP A 212 -19.46 35.39 20.41
C ASP A 212 -20.96 35.67 20.48
N SER A 213 -21.52 35.68 21.69
CA SER A 213 -22.96 35.82 21.99
C SER A 213 -23.62 37.10 21.47
N PHE A 214 -22.87 37.95 20.77
CA PHE A 214 -23.35 39.14 20.07
C PHE A 214 -23.92 38.83 18.67
N ILE A 215 -23.60 37.68 18.07
CA ILE A 215 -24.06 37.33 16.71
C ILE A 215 -25.42 36.62 16.72
N ASP A 216 -25.82 35.98 17.83
CA ASP A 216 -27.11 35.28 17.94
C ASP A 216 -28.31 36.23 17.76
N GLN A 217 -28.19 37.49 18.22
CA GLN A 217 -29.23 38.51 18.03
C GLN A 217 -29.36 38.96 16.57
N GLU A 218 -28.26 38.95 15.81
CA GLU A 218 -28.27 39.35 14.39
C GLU A 218 -28.83 38.22 13.51
N ILE A 219 -28.56 36.96 13.88
CA ILE A 219 -29.09 35.78 13.19
C ILE A 219 -30.61 35.63 13.39
N ASP A 220 -31.13 35.82 14.61
CA ASP A 220 -32.58 35.77 14.84
C ASP A 220 -33.33 36.86 14.08
N THR A 221 -32.71 38.04 13.91
CA THR A 221 -33.28 39.16 13.13
C THR A 221 -33.30 38.85 11.62
N ILE A 222 -32.34 38.07 11.12
CA ILE A 222 -32.29 37.65 9.71
C ILE A 222 -33.27 36.50 9.44
N ILE A 223 -33.44 35.57 10.38
CA ILE A 223 -34.35 34.41 10.22
C ILE A 223 -35.83 34.81 10.33
N SER A 224 -36.13 35.88 11.08
CA SER A 224 -37.51 36.37 11.26
C SER A 224 -37.94 37.43 10.22
N ALA A 225 -37.06 37.79 9.27
CA ALA A 225 -37.43 38.66 8.16
C ALA A 225 -38.31 37.89 7.15
N PRO A 226 -39.50 38.41 6.78
CA PRO A 226 -40.34 37.76 5.77
C PRO A 226 -39.63 37.75 4.40
N PRO A 227 -39.80 36.68 3.59
CA PRO A 227 -39.12 36.58 2.30
C PRO A 227 -39.57 37.72 1.39
N ASN A 228 -38.59 38.48 0.88
CA ASN A 228 -38.81 39.47 -0.15
C ASN A 228 -39.08 38.71 -1.47
N VAL A 229 -40.36 38.45 -1.76
CA VAL A 229 -40.79 37.77 -2.99
C VAL A 229 -40.63 38.75 -4.16
N PRO A 230 -39.75 38.48 -5.16
CA PRO A 230 -39.70 39.29 -6.36
C PRO A 230 -41.02 39.15 -7.14
N PRO A 231 -41.53 40.21 -7.79
CA PRO A 231 -42.73 40.10 -8.62
C PRO A 231 -42.49 39.13 -9.78
N ALA A 232 -43.53 38.36 -10.11
CA ALA A 232 -43.51 37.34 -11.15
C ALA A 232 -43.05 37.91 -12.51
N PRO A 233 -42.29 37.14 -13.32
CA PRO A 233 -41.90 37.56 -14.66
C PRO A 233 -43.15 37.82 -15.52
N GLN A 234 -43.21 38.98 -16.14
CA GLN A 234 -44.25 39.29 -17.13
C GLN A 234 -44.08 38.40 -18.36
N GLU A 235 -45.16 37.76 -18.79
CA GLU A 235 -45.22 36.95 -20.01
C GLU A 235 -44.89 37.83 -21.23
N VAL A 236 -43.90 37.39 -22.01
CA VAL A 236 -43.55 38.01 -23.30
C VAL A 236 -44.53 37.48 -24.36
N PRO A 237 -45.21 38.36 -25.14
CA PRO A 237 -46.18 37.91 -26.15
C PRO A 237 -45.49 37.19 -27.32
N LEU A 238 -46.02 36.01 -27.70
CA LEU A 238 -45.66 35.38 -28.98
C LEU A 238 -46.29 36.13 -30.16
N ALA A 239 -45.46 36.43 -31.16
CA ALA A 239 -45.83 36.96 -32.47
C ALA A 239 -46.36 35.83 -33.41
N PRO A 240 -47.12 36.16 -34.48
CA PRO A 240 -48.26 35.36 -34.94
C PRO A 240 -47.93 34.24 -35.95
N GLN A 241 -48.70 33.15 -35.87
CA GLN A 241 -48.78 32.13 -36.93
C GLN A 241 -49.84 32.52 -37.98
N GLY A 242 -49.44 32.48 -39.26
CA GLY A 242 -50.31 32.63 -40.43
C GLY A 242 -51.17 31.40 -40.76
N PRO A 243 -52.08 31.47 -41.75
CA PRO A 243 -53.46 31.01 -41.59
C PRO A 243 -53.70 29.50 -41.85
N GLN A 244 -54.64 28.96 -41.07
CA GLN A 244 -55.25 27.64 -41.23
C GLN A 244 -56.26 27.62 -42.39
N GLY A 245 -56.28 26.50 -43.14
CA GLY A 245 -57.39 26.10 -44.00
C GLY A 245 -58.30 25.05 -43.32
N PRO A 246 -59.57 24.92 -43.73
CA PRO A 246 -60.66 24.52 -42.83
C PRO A 246 -61.34 23.19 -43.28
N PRO A 247 -62.54 22.81 -42.79
CA PRO A 247 -62.77 22.22 -41.46
C PRO A 247 -63.64 20.93 -41.53
N GLN A 248 -63.83 20.25 -40.39
CA GLN A 248 -65.13 19.81 -39.81
C GLN A 248 -65.15 18.42 -39.16
N ALA A 249 -65.57 18.45 -37.89
CA ALA A 249 -66.20 17.39 -37.08
C ALA A 249 -67.68 17.19 -37.57
N PRO A 250 -68.65 16.56 -36.86
CA PRO A 250 -68.65 16.02 -35.47
C PRO A 250 -69.44 14.70 -35.28
N PHE A 251 -69.41 14.12 -34.07
CA PHE A 251 -70.58 14.03 -33.16
C PHE A 251 -70.44 12.96 -32.06
N PHE A 252 -70.98 13.33 -30.89
CA PHE A 252 -71.15 12.59 -29.64
C PHE A 252 -72.48 11.82 -29.56
N ALA A 253 -72.58 10.97 -28.51
CA ALA A 253 -73.76 10.51 -27.73
C ALA A 253 -74.02 8.99 -27.85
N GLN A 254 -74.45 8.19 -26.85
CA GLN A 254 -74.60 8.25 -25.38
C GLN A 254 -75.06 6.85 -24.86
N ASN A 255 -74.80 6.57 -23.57
CA ASN A 255 -75.58 5.79 -22.56
C ASN A 255 -75.81 4.25 -22.65
N GLY A 256 -75.51 3.56 -21.52
CA GLY A 256 -76.48 2.67 -20.86
C GLY A 256 -76.04 1.38 -20.12
N ILE A 257 -76.01 1.43 -18.78
CA ILE A 257 -76.51 0.46 -17.75
C ILE A 257 -75.84 -0.94 -17.54
N GLY A 258 -75.20 -1.15 -16.38
CA GLY A 258 -75.59 -2.18 -15.37
C GLY A 258 -74.92 -3.59 -15.26
N SER A 259 -74.38 -3.87 -14.05
CA SER A 259 -74.22 -5.16 -13.29
C SER A 259 -73.05 -6.16 -13.56
N ALA A 260 -72.46 -6.63 -12.44
CA ALA A 260 -71.19 -7.37 -12.22
C ALA A 260 -71.32 -8.93 -12.23
N PRO A 261 -70.35 -9.77 -11.75
CA PRO A 261 -68.89 -9.66 -11.55
C PRO A 261 -68.06 -10.78 -12.25
N ALA A 262 -66.74 -10.62 -12.36
CA ALA A 262 -65.82 -11.63 -12.90
C ALA A 262 -65.14 -12.46 -11.79
N VAL A 263 -65.21 -13.79 -11.91
CA VAL A 263 -64.43 -14.78 -11.14
C VAL A 263 -63.40 -15.36 -12.10
N PHE A 264 -62.10 -15.29 -11.77
CA PHE A 264 -61.05 -16.04 -12.47
C PHE A 264 -60.31 -16.93 -11.46
N ALA A 265 -60.32 -18.24 -11.75
CA ALA A 265 -59.47 -19.26 -11.16
C ALA A 265 -58.69 -19.97 -12.30
N PRO A 266 -57.57 -20.67 -12.00
CA PRO A 266 -56.47 -20.88 -12.93
C PRO A 266 -56.54 -22.21 -13.70
N ALA A 267 -55.80 -22.30 -14.81
CA ALA A 267 -55.61 -23.54 -15.58
C ALA A 267 -54.10 -23.85 -15.79
N PRO A 268 -53.73 -25.13 -16.03
CA PRO A 268 -52.46 -25.71 -15.60
C PRO A 268 -51.45 -26.03 -16.73
N ALA A 269 -50.29 -26.52 -16.29
CA ALA A 269 -49.09 -26.90 -17.04
C ALA A 269 -49.25 -28.13 -17.96
N VAL A 270 -48.31 -28.33 -18.92
CA VAL A 270 -47.39 -29.49 -19.02
C VAL A 270 -46.52 -29.46 -20.32
N LEU A 271 -45.19 -29.45 -20.09
CA LEU A 271 -44.01 -30.10 -20.73
C LEU A 271 -43.67 -30.04 -22.24
N ALA A 272 -42.43 -29.61 -22.53
CA ALA A 272 -41.44 -30.24 -23.43
C ALA A 272 -40.00 -29.68 -23.13
N PRO A 273 -38.87 -30.25 -23.63
CA PRO A 273 -37.77 -30.74 -22.79
C PRO A 273 -36.45 -29.92 -22.84
N ALA A 274 -35.57 -30.25 -21.89
CA ALA A 274 -34.23 -29.69 -21.70
C ALA A 274 -33.24 -30.11 -22.80
N VAL A 275 -32.46 -29.15 -23.30
CA VAL A 275 -31.21 -29.38 -24.03
C VAL A 275 -30.08 -28.68 -23.28
N ALA A 276 -29.05 -29.44 -22.95
CA ALA A 276 -27.87 -29.03 -22.22
C ALA A 276 -27.05 -27.97 -22.99
N ALA A 277 -26.70 -26.88 -22.31
CA ALA A 277 -25.69 -25.94 -22.80
C ALA A 277 -24.31 -26.34 -22.27
N ALA A 278 -23.38 -26.57 -23.20
CA ALA A 278 -21.96 -26.81 -22.96
C ALA A 278 -21.25 -25.55 -22.40
N PRO A 279 -20.12 -25.71 -21.69
CA PRO A 279 -19.39 -24.60 -21.09
C PRO A 279 -18.58 -23.85 -22.16
N SER A 280 -18.70 -22.52 -22.19
CA SER A 280 -17.87 -21.67 -23.02
C SER A 280 -16.42 -21.69 -22.53
N ALA A 281 -15.52 -21.87 -23.50
CA ALA A 281 -14.08 -21.98 -23.32
C ALA A 281 -13.46 -20.77 -22.61
N ALA A 282 -12.40 -21.09 -21.87
CA ALA A 282 -11.57 -20.19 -21.09
C ALA A 282 -11.04 -18.99 -21.90
N VAL A 283 -11.33 -17.79 -21.42
CA VAL A 283 -10.46 -16.64 -21.62
C VAL A 283 -9.41 -16.70 -20.52
N ALA A 284 -8.13 -16.83 -20.90
CA ALA A 284 -7.01 -16.80 -19.98
C ALA A 284 -7.07 -15.53 -19.09
N PRO A 285 -6.81 -15.61 -17.78
CA PRO A 285 -6.77 -14.42 -16.95
C PRO A 285 -5.54 -13.60 -17.36
N VAL A 286 -5.80 -12.44 -17.97
CA VAL A 286 -4.82 -11.36 -18.05
C VAL A 286 -4.50 -10.98 -16.60
N ASN A 287 -3.24 -11.17 -16.19
CA ASN A 287 -2.74 -10.73 -14.90
C ASN A 287 -2.87 -9.21 -14.78
N VAL A 288 -4.01 -8.75 -14.26
CA VAL A 288 -4.16 -7.38 -13.79
C VAL A 288 -3.58 -7.38 -12.38
N TYR A 289 -2.29 -7.04 -12.28
CA TYR A 289 -1.67 -6.67 -11.03
C TYR A 289 -2.45 -5.51 -10.42
N PRO A 290 -2.94 -5.58 -9.17
CA PRO A 290 -3.49 -4.40 -8.54
C PRO A 290 -2.36 -3.40 -8.32
N ALA A 291 -2.37 -2.34 -9.13
CA ALA A 291 -1.53 -1.17 -9.01
C ALA A 291 -1.94 -0.38 -7.75
N ALA A 292 -1.43 -0.79 -6.60
CA ALA A 292 -1.53 -0.01 -5.37
C ALA A 292 -0.29 -0.18 -4.48
N CYS A 293 0.89 -0.07 -5.09
CA CYS A 293 2.08 0.40 -4.39
C CYS A 293 2.51 1.70 -5.12
N PRO A 294 2.51 2.87 -4.45
CA PRO A 294 2.90 4.13 -5.07
C PRO A 294 4.42 4.18 -5.25
N ILE A 295 4.93 3.37 -6.18
CA ILE A 295 6.35 3.18 -6.40
C ILE A 295 6.78 4.09 -7.56
N ALA A 296 7.84 4.88 -7.36
CA ALA A 296 8.52 5.63 -8.41
C ALA A 296 9.15 4.68 -9.44
N CYS A 297 8.51 4.49 -10.60
CA CYS A 297 9.00 3.66 -11.72
C CYS A 297 8.98 4.43 -13.03
N PHE A 298 9.79 3.95 -13.97
CA PHE A 298 9.81 4.31 -15.38
C PHE A 298 9.21 3.19 -16.23
N SER A 299 8.72 3.54 -17.42
CA SER A 299 8.29 2.59 -18.44
C SER A 299 9.50 1.87 -19.07
N ALA A 300 9.27 0.66 -19.60
CA ALA A 300 10.30 -0.18 -20.20
C ALA A 300 11.07 0.49 -21.36
N ASP A 301 10.36 1.30 -22.15
CA ASP A 301 10.88 2.00 -23.34
C ASP A 301 11.53 3.35 -23.02
N SER A 302 11.62 3.72 -21.74
CA SER A 302 12.36 4.91 -21.32
C SER A 302 13.85 4.79 -21.68
N LEU A 303 14.45 5.89 -22.15
CA LEU A 303 15.77 5.94 -22.77
C LEU A 303 16.76 6.66 -21.84
N LEU A 304 17.95 6.08 -21.71
CA LEU A 304 19.07 6.62 -20.94
C LEU A 304 20.32 6.70 -21.81
N LEU A 305 21.04 7.81 -21.71
CA LEU A 305 22.34 7.96 -22.36
C LEU A 305 23.42 7.34 -21.48
N THR A 306 24.20 6.42 -22.03
CA THR A 306 25.34 5.80 -21.36
C THR A 306 26.63 6.58 -21.61
N LYS A 307 27.66 6.35 -20.78
CA LYS A 307 28.98 7.00 -20.89
C LYS A 307 29.69 6.73 -22.23
N THR A 308 29.39 5.62 -22.88
CA THR A 308 29.92 5.27 -24.21
C THR A 308 29.27 6.08 -25.34
N GLY A 309 28.22 6.85 -25.04
CA GLY A 309 27.43 7.60 -26.02
C GLY A 309 26.26 6.82 -26.62
N GLU A 310 26.10 5.55 -26.25
CA GLU A 310 24.96 4.72 -26.65
C GLU A 310 23.71 5.11 -25.85
N THR A 311 22.54 5.08 -26.49
CA THR A 311 21.26 5.18 -25.80
C THR A 311 20.74 3.77 -25.52
N LYS A 312 20.48 3.46 -24.24
CA LYS A 312 19.89 2.20 -23.80
C LYS A 312 18.45 2.39 -23.36
N ARG A 313 17.62 1.37 -23.56
CA ARG A 313 16.31 1.31 -22.93
C ARG A 313 16.39 0.92 -21.45
N MET A 314 15.37 1.30 -20.71
CA MET A 314 15.28 1.04 -19.27
C MET A 314 15.22 -0.45 -18.94
N ASP A 315 14.56 -1.25 -19.79
CA ASP A 315 14.50 -2.72 -19.65
C ASP A 315 15.81 -3.43 -20.00
N GLU A 316 16.65 -2.83 -20.83
CA GLU A 316 17.98 -3.30 -21.24
C GLU A 316 19.09 -2.88 -20.26
N LEU A 317 18.80 -1.91 -19.39
CA LEU A 317 19.75 -1.36 -18.42
C LEU A 317 20.22 -2.41 -17.40
N LYS A 318 21.52 -2.44 -17.10
CA LYS A 318 22.14 -3.39 -16.17
C LYS A 318 22.82 -2.67 -15.00
N VAL A 319 22.90 -3.36 -13.87
CA VAL A 319 23.74 -2.91 -12.74
C VAL A 319 25.19 -2.81 -13.23
N GLY A 320 25.85 -1.71 -12.87
CA GLY A 320 27.19 -1.36 -13.33
C GLY A 320 27.22 -0.42 -14.54
N ASP A 321 26.14 -0.33 -15.33
CA ASP A 321 26.08 0.61 -16.47
C ASP A 321 26.27 2.06 -15.97
N GLU A 322 27.14 2.82 -16.62
CA GLU A 322 27.33 4.24 -16.33
C GLU A 322 26.39 5.09 -17.19
N ILE A 323 25.43 5.76 -16.55
CA ILE A 323 24.38 6.55 -17.20
C ILE A 323 24.48 8.04 -16.87
N LEU A 324 23.89 8.84 -17.74
CA LEU A 324 23.86 10.29 -17.62
C LEU A 324 23.07 10.75 -16.39
N SER A 325 23.68 11.66 -15.64
CA SER A 325 23.11 12.29 -14.45
C SER A 325 23.56 13.75 -14.36
N THR A 326 23.15 14.43 -13.29
CA THR A 326 23.45 15.84 -12.99
C THR A 326 23.73 16.03 -11.51
N THR A 327 24.53 17.04 -11.17
CA THR A 327 24.78 17.51 -9.79
C THR A 327 24.23 18.91 -9.55
N PHE A 328 23.39 19.43 -10.47
CA PHE A 328 22.91 20.82 -10.48
C PHE A 328 24.02 21.89 -10.66
N GLY A 329 25.25 21.47 -11.00
CA GLY A 329 26.30 22.34 -11.50
C GLY A 329 26.29 22.48 -13.04
N PRO A 330 27.21 23.25 -13.63
CA PRO A 330 27.29 23.46 -15.09
C PRO A 330 27.67 22.21 -15.89
N GLN A 331 27.92 21.07 -15.23
CA GLN A 331 28.45 19.87 -15.86
C GLN A 331 27.54 18.67 -15.64
N ALA A 332 27.26 18.03 -16.76
CA ALA A 332 26.86 16.65 -16.87
C ALA A 332 27.85 15.71 -16.19
N ILE A 333 27.36 14.72 -15.45
CA ILE A 333 28.20 13.61 -14.97
C ILE A 333 27.62 12.27 -15.41
N PHE A 334 28.47 11.24 -15.42
CA PHE A 334 28.03 9.86 -15.57
C PHE A 334 28.17 9.16 -14.22
N VAL A 335 27.14 8.40 -13.84
CA VAL A 335 27.06 7.67 -12.57
C VAL A 335 26.69 6.22 -12.83
N SER A 336 27.20 5.32 -12.02
CA SER A 336 26.89 3.89 -12.14
C SER A 336 25.48 3.58 -11.61
N VAL A 337 24.76 2.70 -12.29
CA VAL A 337 23.54 2.06 -11.79
C VAL A 337 23.95 1.03 -10.74
N GLU A 338 23.58 1.25 -9.49
CA GLU A 338 24.04 0.42 -8.36
C GLU A 338 23.14 -0.78 -8.11
N SER A 339 21.83 -0.60 -8.31
CA SER A 339 20.82 -1.63 -8.09
C SER A 339 19.52 -1.26 -8.78
N PHE A 340 18.54 -2.17 -8.74
CA PHE A 340 17.16 -1.89 -9.10
C PHE A 340 16.28 -2.11 -7.88
N LEU A 341 15.56 -1.07 -7.47
CA LEU A 341 14.52 -1.20 -6.46
C LEU A 341 13.35 -2.03 -6.99
N HIS A 342 13.02 -1.85 -8.28
CA HIS A 342 12.04 -2.66 -8.99
C HIS A 342 12.53 -2.99 -10.40
N ARG A 343 12.31 -4.24 -10.81
CA ARG A 343 12.52 -4.73 -12.17
C ARG A 343 11.40 -5.71 -12.53
N LEU A 344 10.29 -5.16 -13.03
CA LEU A 344 9.04 -5.88 -13.23
C LEU A 344 8.65 -5.86 -14.72
N PRO A 345 9.29 -6.69 -15.58
CA PRO A 345 9.16 -6.59 -17.05
C PRO A 345 7.79 -6.97 -17.59
N HIS A 346 6.97 -7.71 -16.83
CA HIS A 346 5.66 -8.20 -17.26
C HIS A 346 4.48 -7.58 -16.50
N THR A 347 4.75 -6.54 -15.70
CA THR A 347 3.73 -5.91 -14.86
C THR A 347 3.06 -4.76 -15.60
N LYS A 348 1.73 -4.86 -15.74
CA LYS A 348 0.90 -3.77 -16.26
C LYS A 348 0.86 -2.63 -15.23
N THR A 349 1.26 -1.43 -15.64
CA THR A 349 1.45 -0.28 -14.76
C THR A 349 0.90 0.99 -15.42
N GLN A 350 0.29 1.85 -14.60
CA GLN A 350 -0.17 3.17 -15.04
C GLN A 350 0.94 4.21 -14.91
N PHE A 351 1.18 4.95 -15.98
CA PHE A 351 2.14 6.05 -16.06
C PHE A 351 1.42 7.35 -16.41
N LEU A 352 1.84 8.45 -15.80
CA LEU A 352 1.57 9.78 -16.31
C LEU A 352 2.54 10.04 -17.47
N ARG A 353 1.98 10.13 -18.68
CA ARG A 353 2.68 10.59 -19.87
C ARG A 353 2.68 12.11 -19.88
N ILE A 354 3.87 12.68 -19.89
CA ILE A 354 4.13 14.12 -19.93
C ILE A 354 4.78 14.43 -21.26
N GLU A 355 4.14 15.25 -22.08
CA GLU A 355 4.72 15.74 -23.33
C GLU A 355 5.07 17.23 -23.22
N THR A 356 6.18 17.61 -23.85
CA THR A 356 6.74 18.94 -23.77
C THR A 356 6.70 19.66 -25.13
N SER A 357 6.87 20.98 -25.12
CA SER A 357 6.72 21.86 -26.29
C SER A 357 7.63 21.54 -27.48
N ASP A 358 8.72 20.83 -27.23
CA ASP A 358 9.69 20.39 -28.23
C ASP A 358 9.51 18.91 -28.63
N GLY A 359 8.35 18.32 -28.30
CA GLY A 359 7.97 16.96 -28.64
C GLY A 359 8.60 15.87 -27.78
N SER A 360 9.38 16.21 -26.74
CA SER A 360 9.84 15.20 -25.80
C SER A 360 8.71 14.62 -24.98
N VAL A 361 8.90 13.37 -24.60
CA VAL A 361 7.93 12.61 -23.82
C VAL A 361 8.64 11.87 -22.72
N ILE A 362 8.12 11.96 -21.50
CA ILE A 362 8.51 11.10 -20.39
C ILE A 362 7.28 10.43 -19.76
N LYS A 363 7.43 9.19 -19.33
CA LYS A 363 6.36 8.40 -18.70
C LYS A 363 6.82 7.95 -17.32
N LEU A 364 6.12 8.42 -16.31
CA LEU A 364 6.46 8.24 -14.91
C LEU A 364 5.25 7.76 -14.12
N THR A 365 5.44 6.90 -13.14
CA THR A 365 4.37 6.66 -12.16
C THR A 365 4.07 7.95 -11.39
N LYS A 366 2.85 8.07 -10.86
CA LYS A 366 2.37 9.29 -10.19
C LYS A 366 3.30 9.83 -9.09
N GLN A 367 4.02 8.95 -8.40
CA GLN A 367 4.91 9.32 -7.29
C GLN A 367 6.38 9.43 -7.68
N HIS A 368 6.72 9.25 -8.96
CA HIS A 368 8.08 9.47 -9.43
C HIS A 368 8.45 10.94 -9.33
N ILE A 369 9.63 11.24 -8.80
CA ILE A 369 10.08 12.62 -8.64
C ILE A 369 10.74 13.13 -9.92
N ILE A 370 10.25 14.26 -10.44
CA ILE A 370 10.78 14.99 -11.58
C ILE A 370 11.17 16.41 -11.17
N TYR A 371 12.21 16.96 -11.79
CA TYR A 371 12.67 18.32 -11.52
C TYR A 371 11.89 19.33 -12.38
N VAL A 372 11.18 20.23 -11.70
CA VAL A 372 10.31 21.26 -12.27
C VAL A 372 10.88 22.63 -11.95
N ILE A 373 10.84 23.55 -12.91
CA ILE A 373 11.27 24.93 -12.78
C ILE A 373 10.01 25.79 -12.67
N LYS A 374 9.88 26.52 -11.55
CA LYS A 374 8.80 27.47 -11.29
C LYS A 374 9.39 28.82 -10.91
N GLU A 375 8.93 29.88 -11.54
CA GLU A 375 9.30 31.25 -11.15
C GLU A 375 10.82 31.46 -11.03
N SER A 376 11.60 30.85 -11.92
CA SER A 376 13.08 30.84 -11.95
C SER A 376 13.81 30.05 -10.85
N GLU A 377 13.09 29.36 -9.97
CA GLU A 377 13.63 28.39 -9.03
C GLU A 377 13.26 26.96 -9.44
N GLY A 378 14.12 25.99 -9.12
CA GLY A 378 13.88 24.59 -9.47
C GLY A 378 13.62 23.73 -8.25
N GLU A 379 12.55 22.96 -8.30
CA GLU A 379 12.12 22.05 -7.23
C GLU A 379 11.85 20.64 -7.74
N PHE A 380 11.95 19.68 -6.83
CA PHE A 380 11.60 18.29 -7.09
C PHE A 380 10.18 17.99 -6.67
N LEU A 381 9.34 17.57 -7.63
CA LEU A 381 7.94 17.26 -7.40
C LEU A 381 7.61 15.85 -7.86
N ALA A 382 6.65 15.22 -7.18
CA ALA A 382 6.04 14.00 -7.69
C ALA A 382 5.33 14.30 -9.03
N ALA A 383 5.41 13.38 -9.99
CA ALA A 383 4.86 13.54 -11.33
C ALA A 383 3.37 13.92 -11.31
N GLN A 384 2.58 13.41 -10.35
CA GLN A 384 1.17 13.76 -10.18
C GLN A 384 0.87 15.24 -9.88
N TYR A 385 1.87 16.00 -9.45
CA TYR A 385 1.73 17.43 -9.17
C TYR A 385 2.20 18.31 -10.34
N VAL A 386 2.74 17.73 -11.40
CA VAL A 386 3.07 18.45 -12.64
C VAL A 386 1.79 18.93 -13.31
N LYS A 387 1.77 20.20 -13.71
CA LYS A 387 0.64 20.85 -14.37
C LYS A 387 1.02 21.28 -15.79
N LEU A 388 0.01 21.47 -16.63
CA LEU A 388 0.19 22.13 -17.92
C LEU A 388 0.76 23.53 -17.69
N GLY A 389 1.77 23.89 -18.50
CA GLY A 389 2.48 25.17 -18.36
C GLY A 389 3.66 25.16 -17.38
N ASP A 390 3.85 24.10 -16.59
CA ASP A 390 5.09 23.93 -15.83
C ASP A 390 6.28 23.77 -16.78
N GLN A 391 7.48 24.15 -16.33
CA GLN A 391 8.71 23.91 -17.08
C GLN A 391 9.50 22.77 -16.46
N LEU A 392 10.03 21.87 -17.27
CA LEU A 392 10.89 20.79 -16.83
C LEU A 392 12.33 21.06 -17.26
N MET A 393 13.31 20.61 -16.48
CA MET A 393 14.71 20.70 -16.90
C MET A 393 15.03 19.60 -17.91
N ARG A 394 15.18 20.00 -19.18
CA ARG A 394 15.59 19.12 -20.28
C ARG A 394 17.06 19.31 -20.57
N ARG A 395 17.72 18.23 -20.98
CA ARG A 395 19.03 18.26 -21.58
C ARG A 395 18.95 18.01 -23.07
N ASP A 396 19.53 18.92 -23.84
CA ASP A 396 19.77 18.76 -25.27
C ASP A 396 21.28 18.81 -25.54
N GLY A 397 21.84 17.68 -25.97
CA GLY A 397 23.29 17.48 -26.11
C GLY A 397 24.05 17.78 -24.80
N LYS A 398 24.71 18.95 -24.74
CA LYS A 398 25.49 19.40 -23.57
C LYS A 398 24.78 20.49 -22.75
N VAL A 399 23.66 21.02 -23.22
CA VAL A 399 22.97 22.16 -22.60
C VAL A 399 21.77 21.66 -21.81
N PHE A 400 21.61 22.18 -20.59
CA PHE A 400 20.39 22.03 -19.81
C PHE A 400 19.54 23.29 -19.98
N SER A 401 18.28 23.12 -20.35
CA SER A 401 17.35 24.22 -20.60
C SER A 401 15.93 23.85 -20.15
N PRO A 402 15.13 24.84 -19.68
CA PRO A 402 13.71 24.63 -19.41
C PRO A 402 12.95 24.25 -20.68
N VAL A 403 11.99 23.34 -20.55
CA VAL A 403 11.01 23.01 -21.61
C VAL A 403 9.59 22.99 -21.04
N LEU A 404 8.62 23.54 -21.77
CA LEU A 404 7.25 23.68 -21.30
C LEU A 404 6.47 22.37 -21.40
N VAL A 405 5.69 22.03 -20.37
CA VAL A 405 4.72 20.91 -20.40
C VAL A 405 3.47 21.33 -21.17
N THR A 406 3.18 20.63 -22.26
CA THR A 406 2.06 20.94 -23.17
C THR A 406 0.93 19.91 -23.11
N TYR A 407 1.19 18.70 -22.63
CA TYR A 407 0.18 17.65 -22.55
C TYR A 407 0.45 16.66 -21.42
N LEU A 408 -0.65 16.22 -20.78
CA LEU A 408 -0.65 15.28 -19.65
C LEU A 408 -1.76 14.24 -19.86
N MET A 409 -1.42 12.96 -19.85
CA MET A 409 -2.41 11.88 -19.88
C MET A 409 -1.96 10.67 -19.07
N MET A 410 -2.92 9.94 -18.47
CA MET A 410 -2.63 8.63 -17.90
C MET A 410 -2.60 7.59 -19.02
N VAL A 411 -1.52 6.84 -19.11
CA VAL A 411 -1.35 5.70 -20.02
C VAL A 411 -1.08 4.44 -19.22
N GLU A 412 -1.36 3.28 -19.81
CA GLU A 412 -1.11 1.98 -19.20
C GLU A 412 -0.17 1.19 -20.09
N GLU A 413 0.94 0.71 -19.52
CA GLU A 413 2.00 0.01 -20.25
C GLU A 413 2.49 -1.21 -19.48
N ILE A 414 3.20 -2.10 -20.16
CA ILE A 414 3.78 -3.31 -19.57
C ILE A 414 5.27 -3.03 -19.29
N GLY A 415 5.69 -3.31 -18.07
CA GLY A 415 7.06 -3.12 -17.62
C GLY A 415 7.21 -1.91 -16.70
N ALA A 416 7.71 -2.15 -15.48
CA ALA A 416 7.99 -1.10 -14.51
C ALA A 416 9.40 -1.30 -13.91
N PHE A 417 10.22 -0.26 -14.01
CA PHE A 417 11.63 -0.32 -13.64
C PHE A 417 12.00 0.88 -12.76
N ALA A 418 12.78 0.65 -11.72
CA ALA A 418 13.25 1.67 -10.78
C ALA A 418 14.75 1.46 -10.49
N PRO A 419 15.66 1.91 -11.38
CA PRO A 419 17.09 1.85 -11.13
C PRO A 419 17.48 2.87 -10.05
N MET A 420 18.50 2.52 -9.27
CA MET A 420 19.13 3.40 -8.29
C MET A 420 20.54 3.78 -8.76
N THR A 421 20.86 5.06 -8.67
CA THR A 421 22.20 5.59 -8.97
C THR A 421 22.88 6.12 -7.71
N ALA A 422 24.22 6.18 -7.74
CA ALA A 422 25.07 6.62 -6.63
C ALA A 422 24.71 8.02 -6.06
N ASN A 423 24.20 8.92 -6.90
CA ASN A 423 23.86 10.29 -6.50
C ASN A 423 22.35 10.55 -6.41
N GLY A 424 21.51 9.52 -6.62
CA GLY A 424 20.06 9.69 -6.53
C GLY A 424 19.38 10.34 -7.73
N MET A 425 20.14 10.59 -8.80
CA MET A 425 19.73 11.41 -9.94
C MET A 425 20.02 10.72 -11.27
N LEU A 426 19.15 10.94 -12.25
CA LEU A 426 19.27 10.39 -13.60
C LEU A 426 18.64 11.34 -14.63
N VAL A 427 19.10 11.23 -15.87
CA VAL A 427 18.47 11.88 -17.03
C VAL A 427 17.80 10.83 -17.89
N VAL A 428 16.47 10.87 -17.96
CA VAL A 428 15.64 9.88 -18.68
C VAL A 428 14.82 10.60 -19.74
N ASN A 429 14.88 10.12 -20.99
CA ASN A 429 14.30 10.79 -22.16
C ASN A 429 14.72 12.28 -22.26
N GLY A 430 15.95 12.59 -21.82
CA GLY A 430 16.46 13.96 -21.77
C GLY A 430 15.99 14.78 -20.56
N MET A 431 15.11 14.26 -19.70
CA MET A 431 14.56 15.01 -18.56
C MET A 431 15.25 14.65 -17.25
N VAL A 432 15.45 15.64 -16.38
CA VAL A 432 16.05 15.44 -15.05
C VAL A 432 15.02 14.87 -14.08
N VAL A 433 15.33 13.68 -13.56
CA VAL A 433 14.48 12.93 -12.62
C VAL A 433 15.31 12.42 -11.45
N SER A 434 14.65 12.12 -10.33
CA SER A 434 15.28 11.50 -9.18
C SER A 434 14.79 10.07 -9.00
N CYS A 435 15.71 9.14 -8.69
CA CYS A 435 15.34 7.77 -8.34
C CYS A 435 14.82 7.62 -6.91
N HIS A 436 14.68 8.72 -6.16
CA HIS A 436 14.10 8.69 -4.81
C HIS A 436 12.58 8.85 -4.86
N SER A 437 11.87 8.08 -4.05
CA SER A 437 10.44 8.29 -3.80
C SER A 437 10.21 9.47 -2.84
N VAL A 438 9.01 10.04 -2.85
CA VAL A 438 8.58 11.26 -2.11
C VAL A 438 8.89 11.24 -0.60
N ASN A 439 9.20 10.09 -0.01
CA ASN A 439 9.74 10.00 1.35
C ASN A 439 11.21 10.47 1.36
N LYS A 440 11.41 11.76 1.69
CA LYS A 440 12.74 12.34 1.96
C LYS A 440 13.47 11.53 3.05
N MET A 441 14.36 10.65 2.65
CA MET A 441 15.48 10.16 3.46
C MET A 441 16.77 10.22 2.62
N LEU A 442 17.04 11.40 2.06
CA LEU A 442 18.09 11.62 1.07
C LEU A 442 19.53 11.59 1.63
N SER A 443 19.74 11.32 2.93
CA SER A 443 21.08 11.30 3.54
C SER A 443 21.44 9.96 4.21
N LEU A 444 20.45 9.25 4.78
CA LEU A 444 20.71 7.99 5.50
C LEU A 444 20.89 6.79 4.55
N GLN A 445 20.20 6.75 3.41
CA GLN A 445 20.34 5.65 2.46
C GLN A 445 21.72 5.65 1.78
N HIS A 446 22.21 6.81 1.34
CA HIS A 446 23.55 6.94 0.73
C HIS A 446 24.67 6.65 1.72
N THR A 447 24.54 7.06 2.99
CA THR A 447 25.52 6.77 4.04
C THR A 447 25.53 5.27 4.39
N PHE A 448 24.35 4.65 4.47
CA PHE A 448 24.22 3.22 4.76
C PHE A 448 24.79 2.34 3.63
N PHE A 449 24.44 2.60 2.38
CA PHE A 449 24.99 1.84 1.24
C PHE A 449 26.49 2.13 1.02
N GLY A 450 26.96 3.34 1.34
CA GLY A 450 28.38 3.68 1.36
C GLY A 450 29.17 2.91 2.42
N LEU A 451 28.64 2.78 3.63
CA LEU A 451 29.23 2.00 4.72
C LEU A 451 29.29 0.51 4.39
N VAL A 452 28.21 -0.06 3.83
CA VAL A 452 28.19 -1.46 3.38
C VAL A 452 29.24 -1.71 2.29
N ARG A 453 29.39 -0.78 1.32
CA ARG A 453 30.41 -0.89 0.27
C ARG A 453 31.85 -0.75 0.77
N GLN A 454 32.12 0.09 1.77
CA GLN A 454 33.44 0.14 2.40
C GLN A 454 33.73 -1.15 3.16
N PHE A 455 32.72 -1.75 3.79
CA PHE A 455 32.85 -3.03 4.45
C PHE A 455 33.11 -4.16 3.43
N GLU A 456 32.38 -4.22 2.31
CA GLU A 456 32.63 -5.20 1.24
C GLU A 456 33.99 -5.00 0.54
N TRP A 457 34.45 -3.76 0.35
CA TRP A 457 35.79 -3.47 -0.16
C TRP A 457 36.89 -3.89 0.83
N PHE A 458 36.69 -3.61 2.13
CA PHE A 458 37.63 -4.01 3.18
C PHE A 458 37.72 -5.54 3.29
N PHE A 459 36.59 -6.26 3.23
CA PHE A 459 36.56 -7.72 3.27
C PHE A 459 37.13 -8.37 1.99
N SER A 460 36.85 -7.84 0.80
CA SER A 460 37.45 -8.35 -0.45
C SER A 460 38.97 -8.11 -0.53
N ARG A 461 39.47 -7.01 0.07
CA ARG A 461 40.91 -6.75 0.21
C ARG A 461 41.56 -7.65 1.26
N TRP A 462 40.86 -7.95 2.35
CA TRP A 462 41.31 -8.90 3.37
C TRP A 462 41.30 -10.35 2.88
N GLN A 463 40.35 -10.73 2.02
CA GLN A 463 40.29 -12.06 1.42
C GLN A 463 41.46 -12.32 0.47
N GLN A 464 41.89 -11.31 -0.31
CA GLN A 464 43.13 -11.39 -1.10
C GLN A 464 44.41 -11.53 -0.24
N ILE A 465 44.42 -10.98 0.97
CA ILE A 465 45.55 -11.11 1.90
C ILE A 465 45.52 -12.48 2.58
N PHE A 466 44.33 -12.95 3.00
CA PHE A 466 44.13 -14.29 3.58
C PHE A 466 44.49 -15.42 2.61
N ASP A 467 44.12 -15.31 1.33
CA ASP A 467 44.49 -16.29 0.30
C ASP A 467 46.01 -16.31 -0.02
N SER A 468 46.72 -15.20 0.26
CA SER A 468 48.19 -15.13 0.10
C SER A 468 48.98 -15.68 1.32
N VAL A 469 48.31 -15.83 2.46
CA VAL A 469 48.90 -16.24 3.75
C VAL A 469 48.49 -17.67 4.12
N VAL A 470 47.32 -18.12 3.69
CA VAL A 470 46.81 -19.47 3.97
C VAL A 470 46.85 -20.29 2.68
N GLY A 471 48.01 -20.93 2.49
CA GLY A 471 48.12 -22.03 1.53
C GLY A 471 47.13 -23.14 1.87
N ASP A 472 46.36 -23.50 0.84
CA ASP A 472 45.50 -24.67 0.65
C ASP A 472 45.56 -25.70 1.79
N ASN A 473 44.53 -25.75 2.64
CA ASN A 473 44.09 -26.98 3.31
C ASN A 473 42.68 -26.81 3.92
N ASN A 474 41.80 -27.75 3.56
CA ASN A 474 40.43 -27.89 4.02
C ASN A 474 40.33 -28.00 5.56
N GLY A 475 39.79 -26.97 6.22
CA GLY A 475 39.48 -26.99 7.64
C GLY A 475 38.85 -25.68 8.10
N PHE A 476 37.71 -25.80 8.78
CA PHE A 476 36.94 -24.73 9.41
C PHE A 476 37.84 -23.75 10.20
N VAL A 477 37.77 -22.46 9.86
CA VAL A 477 38.57 -21.40 10.49
C VAL A 477 37.74 -20.68 11.55
N ASP A 478 38.09 -20.89 12.83
CA ASP A 478 37.58 -20.06 13.93
C ASP A 478 38.19 -18.65 13.84
N MET A 479 37.33 -17.62 13.91
CA MET A 479 37.78 -16.23 13.96
C MET A 479 38.60 -15.96 15.23
N PRO A 480 39.64 -15.09 15.17
CA PRO A 480 40.51 -14.83 16.30
C PRO A 480 39.73 -14.20 17.47
N THR A 481 40.08 -14.62 18.68
CA THR A 481 39.49 -14.19 19.95
C THR A 481 39.60 -12.68 20.13
N GLY A 482 38.44 -12.01 20.12
CA GLY A 482 38.32 -10.56 20.30
C GLY A 482 37.41 -9.86 19.29
N THR A 483 37.06 -10.54 18.19
CA THR A 483 36.09 -10.03 17.18
C THR A 483 34.71 -9.74 17.78
N TRP A 484 34.27 -10.55 18.75
CA TRP A 484 33.00 -10.33 19.46
C TRP A 484 32.99 -9.04 20.30
N GLN A 485 34.11 -8.69 20.94
CA GLN A 485 34.22 -7.49 21.77
C GLN A 485 34.29 -6.22 20.91
N LEU A 486 34.87 -6.31 19.71
CA LEU A 486 34.90 -5.24 18.73
C LEU A 486 33.50 -4.98 18.12
N LEU A 487 32.71 -6.04 17.90
CA LEU A 487 31.31 -5.92 17.48
C LEU A 487 30.42 -5.29 18.58
N SER A 488 30.67 -5.60 19.85
CA SER A 488 29.97 -4.96 20.98
C SER A 488 30.31 -3.48 21.12
N LEU A 489 31.57 -3.08 20.84
CA LEU A 489 31.98 -1.68 20.85
C LEU A 489 31.40 -0.88 19.68
N LEU A 490 31.17 -1.53 18.54
CA LEU A 490 30.50 -0.92 17.38
C LEU A 490 29.01 -0.61 17.66
N GLU A 491 28.32 -1.40 18.47
CA GLU A 491 26.95 -1.09 18.93
C GLU A 491 26.89 0.14 19.84
N TYR A 492 27.98 0.49 20.53
CA TYR A 492 28.03 1.66 21.42
C TYR A 492 28.39 2.97 20.72
N ILE A 493 29.03 2.90 19.54
CA ILE A 493 29.46 4.07 18.75
C ILE A 493 28.38 4.51 17.75
N ILE A 494 27.41 3.64 17.42
CA ILE A 494 26.26 3.99 16.58
C ILE A 494 25.23 4.72 17.46
N PRO A 495 24.98 6.03 17.25
CA PRO A 495 24.11 6.80 18.13
C PRO A 495 22.63 6.39 17.93
N THR A 496 22.04 5.78 18.95
CA THR A 496 20.61 5.51 19.06
C THR A 496 19.87 6.76 19.56
N SER A 497 19.76 7.80 18.73
CA SER A 497 18.73 8.88 18.76
C SER A 497 19.23 10.17 18.08
N PRO A 498 18.33 10.98 17.48
CA PRO A 498 18.46 12.42 17.49
C PRO A 498 17.51 13.00 18.56
N PHE A 499 18.12 13.62 19.58
CA PHE A 499 17.46 14.37 20.64
C PHE A 499 16.61 15.53 20.08
N THR A 500 15.40 15.69 20.62
CA THR A 500 14.84 17.02 20.91
C THR A 500 15.51 17.58 22.16
N SER A 501 16.08 18.78 22.06
CA SER A 501 16.17 19.75 23.17
C SER A 501 16.32 21.14 22.57
N GLY A 502 15.33 21.99 22.83
CA GLY A 502 15.30 23.36 22.36
C GLY A 502 16.28 24.25 23.11
N ILE A 503 16.44 25.48 22.62
CA ILE A 503 16.84 26.61 23.45
C ILE A 503 15.97 27.80 23.04
N LEU A 504 15.60 28.61 24.03
CA LEU A 504 15.31 30.03 23.88
C LEU A 504 16.22 30.73 22.87
#